data_AF-A0A973HJW5-F1
#
_entry.id   AF-A0A973HJW5-F1
#
_cell.length_a   1.000
_cell.length_b   1.000
_cell.length_c   1.000
_cell.angle_alpha   90.00
_cell.angle_beta   90.00
_cell.angle_gamma   90.00
#
_symmetry.space_group_name_H-M   'P 1'
#
loop_
_entity.id
_entity.type
_entity.pdbx_description
1 polymer ?
#
loop_
_entity_poly.entity_id
_entity_poly.type
_entity_poly.pdbx_seq_one_letter_code
_entity_poly.pdbx_strand_id
1 'polypeptide(L)'
;MKTIIFHILRTFRFVLVNGAKFLSALLTFGAVVAPFTDQAPPVTIIFSWALMALFLGAFSWYYDSLLRKLEPKRTRNQEWS
;
A
#
# COMPACT_ATOMS: atom_id res chain seq x y z
N MET A 1 6.52 -3.08 23.60
CA MET A 1 6.24 -3.78 22.33
C MET A 1 5.64 -2.87 21.24
N LYS A 2 4.53 -2.15 21.50
CA LYS A 2 3.88 -1.27 20.49
C LYS A 2 4.83 -0.24 19.83
N THR A 3 5.73 0.35 20.61
CA THR A 3 6.71 1.34 20.12
C THR A 3 7.74 0.75 19.15
N ILE A 4 8.18 -0.49 19.39
CA ILE A 4 9.15 -1.18 18.52
C ILE A 4 8.47 -1.52 17.19
N ILE A 5 7.24 -2.05 17.24
CA ILE A 5 6.44 -2.37 16.06
C ILE A 5 6.17 -1.11 15.22
N PHE A 6 5.87 0.03 15.86
CA PHE A 6 5.73 1.32 15.17
C PHE A 6 6.99 1.75 14.44
N HIS A 7 8.18 1.62 15.05
CA HIS A 7 9.44 1.99 14.41
C HIS A 7 9.77 1.10 13.21
N ILE A 8 9.53 -0.21 13.32
CA ILE A 8 9.71 -1.16 12.22
C ILE A 8 8.77 -0.79 11.06
N LEU A 9 7.48 -0.62 11.34
CA LEU A 9 6.49 -0.22 10.33
C LEU A 9 6.85 1.14 9.70
N ARG A 10 7.30 2.11 10.49
CA ARG A 10 7.67 3.43 9.99
C ARG A 10 8.91 3.37 9.08
N THR A 11 9.89 2.52 9.41
CA THR A 11 11.12 2.35 8.63
C THR A 11 10.83 1.74 7.27
N PHE A 12 10.04 0.66 7.24
CA PHE A 12 9.69 -0.02 5.99
C PHE A 12 8.53 0.63 5.23
N ARG A 13 7.89 1.67 5.80
CA ARG A 13 6.78 2.39 5.18
C ARG A 13 7.07 2.80 3.75
N PHE A 14 8.24 3.39 3.50
CA PHE A 14 8.59 3.87 2.16
C PHE A 14 8.57 2.71 1.16
N VAL A 15 9.22 1.59 1.49
CA VAL A 15 9.31 0.42 0.62
C VAL A 15 7.94 -0.23 0.43
N LEU A 16 7.19 -0.43 1.50
CA LEU A 16 5.90 -1.15 1.45
C LEU A 16 4.79 -0.31 0.79
N VAL A 17 4.66 0.97 1.15
CA VAL A 17 3.63 1.86 0.60
C VAL A 17 3.94 2.22 -0.84
N ASN A 18 5.17 2.68 -1.13
CA ASN A 18 5.50 3.08 -2.50
C ASN A 18 5.63 1.86 -3.41
N GLY A 19 6.19 0.74 -2.91
CA GLY A 19 6.23 -0.51 -3.65
C GLY A 19 4.84 -1.02 -3.99
N ALA A 20 3.91 -1.06 -3.03
CA ALA A 20 2.53 -1.47 -3.28
C ALA A 20 1.81 -0.53 -4.25
N LYS A 21 1.98 0.79 -4.12
CA LYS A 21 1.40 1.77 -5.07
C LYS A 21 1.96 1.63 -6.47
N PHE A 22 3.28 1.46 -6.60
CA PHE A 22 3.93 1.27 -7.89
C PHE A 22 3.46 -0.03 -8.56
N LEU A 23 3.43 -1.13 -7.82
CA LEU A 23 2.98 -2.42 -8.35
C LEU A 23 1.48 -2.40 -8.68
N SER A 24 0.65 -1.75 -7.87
CA SER A 24 -0.77 -1.51 -8.15
C SER A 24 -0.95 -0.70 -9.44
N ALA A 25 -0.18 0.38 -9.62
CA ALA A 25 -0.22 1.19 -10.84
C ALA A 25 0.21 0.39 -12.07
N LEU A 26 1.29 -0.40 -11.96
CA LEU A 26 1.79 -1.25 -13.04
C LEU A 26 0.77 -2.30 -13.47
N LEU A 27 0.13 -2.98 -12.50
CA LEU A 27 -0.91 -3.98 -12.78
C LEU A 27 -2.17 -3.34 -13.36
N THR A 28 -2.56 -2.18 -12.87
CA THR A 28 -3.70 -1.42 -13.43
C THR A 28 -3.41 -1.03 -14.88
N PHE A 29 -2.21 -0.51 -15.14
CA PHE A 29 -1.79 -0.16 -16.49
C PHE A 29 -1.77 -1.38 -17.42
N GLY A 30 -1.19 -2.49 -16.96
CA GLY A 30 -1.19 -3.75 -17.71
C GLY A 30 -2.61 -4.25 -18.00
N ALA A 31 -3.52 -4.22 -17.02
CA ALA A 31 -4.91 -4.64 -17.21
C ALA A 31 -5.68 -3.74 -18.20
N VAL A 32 -5.34 -2.45 -18.27
CA VAL A 32 -5.95 -1.50 -19.22
C VAL A 32 -5.37 -1.65 -20.61
N VAL A 33 -4.07 -1.85 -20.76
CA VAL A 33 -3.39 -1.90 -22.08
C VAL A 33 -3.50 -3.26 -22.74
N ALA A 34 -3.40 -4.35 -21.98
CA ALA A 34 -3.35 -5.71 -22.51
C ALA A 34 -4.53 -6.11 -23.43
N PRO A 35 -5.79 -5.67 -23.20
CA PRO A 35 -6.90 -5.92 -24.12
C PRO A 35 -6.71 -5.33 -25.53
N PHE A 36 -5.87 -4.31 -25.68
CA PHE A 36 -5.64 -3.61 -26.95
C PHE A 36 -4.42 -4.14 -27.71
N THR A 37 -3.85 -5.27 -27.28
CA THR A 37 -2.68 -5.89 -27.93
C THR A 37 -3.11 -7.07 -28.80
N ASP A 38 -2.37 -7.33 -29.89
CA ASP A 38 -2.66 -8.45 -30.80
C ASP A 38 -2.57 -9.83 -30.11
N GLN A 39 -1.87 -9.90 -28.97
CA GLN A 39 -1.74 -11.09 -28.12
C GLN A 39 -2.45 -10.87 -26.78
N ALA A 40 -3.69 -10.40 -26.83
CA ALA A 40 -4.49 -10.13 -25.64
C ALA A 40 -4.54 -11.36 -24.71
N PRO A 41 -4.13 -11.22 -23.43
CA PRO A 41 -4.26 -12.28 -22.45
C PRO A 41 -5.75 -12.65 -22.24
N PRO A 42 -6.04 -13.87 -21.79
CA PRO A 42 -7.39 -14.25 -21.37
C PRO A 42 -7.99 -13.24 -20.39
N VAL A 43 -9.29 -12.98 -20.52
CA VAL A 43 -10.03 -12.05 -19.65
C VAL A 43 -9.86 -12.38 -18.17
N THR A 44 -9.77 -13.67 -17.82
CA THR A 44 -9.51 -14.15 -16.46
C THR A 44 -8.18 -13.65 -15.89
N ILE A 45 -7.13 -13.57 -16.70
CA ILE A 45 -5.82 -13.04 -16.30
C ILE A 45 -5.90 -11.53 -16.09
N ILE A 46 -6.53 -10.80 -17.02
CA ILE A 46 -6.73 -9.35 -16.92
C ILE A 46 -7.52 -9.00 -15.66
N PHE A 47 -8.59 -9.75 -15.37
CA PHE A 47 -9.41 -9.55 -14.17
C PHE A 47 -8.63 -9.86 -12.89
N SER A 48 -7.76 -10.89 -12.90
CA SER A 48 -6.87 -11.20 -11.78
C SER A 48 -5.87 -10.08 -11.51
N TRP A 49 -5.29 -9.47 -12.55
CA TRP A 49 -4.42 -8.30 -12.40
C TRP A 49 -5.16 -7.09 -11.82
N ALA A 50 -6.39 -6.83 -12.28
CA ALA A 50 -7.22 -5.76 -11.75
C ALA A 50 -7.56 -5.99 -10.26
N LEU A 51 -7.96 -7.21 -9.87
CA LEU A 51 -8.19 -7.57 -8.48
C LEU A 51 -6.92 -7.39 -7.63
N MET A 52 -5.79 -7.89 -8.11
CA MET A 52 -4.51 -7.76 -7.42
C MET A 52 -4.10 -6.28 -7.23
N ALA A 53 -4.32 -5.45 -8.24
CA ALA A 53 -4.08 -4.01 -8.17
C ALA A 53 -4.94 -3.33 -7.10
N LEU A 54 -6.23 -3.69 -7.01
CA LEU A 54 -7.13 -3.20 -5.97
C LEU A 54 -6.68 -3.65 -4.57
N PHE A 55 -6.29 -4.92 -4.39
CA PHE A 55 -5.78 -5.43 -3.12
C PHE A 55 -4.51 -4.70 -2.68
N LEU A 56 -3.57 -4.45 -3.59
CA LEU A 56 -2.34 -3.71 -3.29
C LEU A 56 -2.62 -2.25 -2.93
N GLY A 57 -3.57 -1.60 -3.62
CA GLY A 57 -4.03 -0.26 -3.29
C GLY A 57 -4.66 -0.19 -1.90
N ALA A 58 -5.57 -1.12 -1.60
CA ALA A 58 -6.20 -1.24 -0.28
C ALA A 58 -5.18 -1.55 0.83
N PHE A 59 -4.21 -2.43 0.56
CA PHE A 59 -3.12 -2.75 1.49
C PHE A 59 -2.27 -1.53 1.79
N SER A 60 -1.88 -0.76 0.78
CA SER A 60 -1.14 0.49 0.97
C SER A 60 -1.88 1.47 1.87
N TRP A 61 -3.19 1.62 1.67
CA TRP A 61 -4.01 2.50 2.50
C TRP A 61 -4.15 1.99 3.94
N TYR A 62 -4.39 0.69 4.09
CA TYR A 62 -4.49 0.05 5.40
C TYR A 62 -3.19 0.19 6.20
N TYR A 63 -2.04 0.06 5.55
CA TYR A 63 -0.73 0.24 6.17
C TYR A 63 -0.56 1.64 6.79
N ASP A 64 -0.92 2.69 6.05
CA ASP A 64 -0.88 4.07 6.54
C ASP A 64 -1.89 4.29 7.69
N SER A 65 -3.09 3.69 7.61
CA SER A 65 -4.08 3.73 8.68
C SER A 65 -3.57 3.06 9.97
N LEU A 66 -2.89 1.93 9.83
CA LEU A 66 -2.31 1.18 10.95
C LEU A 66 -1.16 1.94 11.61
N LEU A 67 -0.32 2.62 10.82
CA LEU A 67 0.72 3.51 11.34
C LEU A 67 0.15 4.67 12.17
N ARG A 68 -0.91 5.32 11.68
CA ARG A 68 -1.59 6.41 12.42
C ARG A 68 -2.19 5.92 13.74
N LYS A 69 -2.75 4.71 13.77
CA LYS A 69 -3.30 4.11 14.99
C LYS A 69 -2.22 3.75 16.02
N LEU A 70 -1.02 3.41 15.56
CA LEU A 70 0.12 3.04 16.41
C LEU A 70 1.01 4.23 16.78
N GLU A 71 0.75 5.41 16.24
CA GLU A 71 1.50 6.61 16.53
C GLU A 71 1.40 6.91 18.04
N PRO A 72 2.53 7.03 18.75
CA PRO A 72 2.51 7.30 20.18
C PRO A 72 1.82 8.66 20.41
N LYS A 73 0.80 8.69 21.27
CA LYS A 73 0.20 9.97 21.73
C LYS A 73 1.35 10.84 22.25
N ARG A 74 1.57 12.00 21.64
CA ARG A 74 2.38 13.07 22.24
C ARG A 74 1.73 13.43 23.58
N THR A 75 2.18 12.85 24.68
CA THR A 75 2.00 13.43 26.01
C THR A 75 2.80 14.72 26.00
N ARG A 76 2.12 15.82 25.69
CA ARG A 76 2.65 17.18 25.81
C ARG A 76 2.74 17.50 27.32
N ASN A 77 3.67 16.86 28.02
CA ASN A 77 4.07 17.21 29.39
C ASN A 77 5.20 18.25 29.33
N GLN A 78 4.93 19.37 28.66
CA GLN A 78 5.81 20.56 28.62
C GLN A 78 4.98 21.85 28.80
N GLU A 79 3.92 21.75 29.59
CA GLU A 79 3.46 22.89 30.37
C GLU A 79 3.94 22.57 31.79
N TRP A 80 4.50 23.55 32.51
CA TRP A 80 5.17 23.45 33.82
C TRP A 80 6.71 23.34 33.73
N SER A 81 7.34 24.46 33.40
CA SER A 81 8.41 25.06 34.21
C SER A 81 8.55 26.54 33.84
#